data_AF-A0A1G9G4E0-F1
#
_entry.id   AF-A0A1G9G4E0-F1
#
_cell.length_a   1.000
_cell.length_b   1.000
_cell.length_c   1.000
_cell.angle_alpha   90.00
_cell.angle_beta   90.00
_cell.angle_gamma   90.00
#
_symmetry.space_group_name_H-M   'P 1'
#
loop_
_entity.id
_entity.type
_entity.pdbx_description
1 polymer ?
#
loop_
_entity_poly.entity_id
_entity_poly.type
_entity_poly.pdbx_seq_one_letter_code
_entity_poly.pdbx_strand_id
1 'polypeptide(L)'
;MGASGWIRYTEYDPDPVVVLNALHAQELAGGMYHWAEPSVPRPASVQELQELYGVHERLSLECTHSVLDIFDIHYGAEDVAWAMRPLDAATIQEKFGTLTPTRQQFDAVYEADELFCERASGCFTTLYVDGVPAETAVWGVTGD
;
A
#
# COMPACT_ATOMS: atom_id res chain seq x y z
N MET A 1 -6.91 16.78 -10.29
CA MET A 1 -6.87 16.81 -8.83
C MET A 1 -7.43 15.47 -8.44
N GLY A 2 -6.52 14.52 -8.27
CA GLY A 2 -6.81 13.11 -8.49
C GLY A 2 -5.81 12.24 -7.78
N ALA A 3 -6.33 11.18 -7.19
CA ALA A 3 -5.59 10.40 -6.22
C ALA A 3 -4.44 9.69 -6.93
N SER A 4 -3.32 9.59 -6.24
CA SER A 4 -2.13 8.97 -6.83
C SER A 4 -2.11 7.50 -6.47
N GLY A 5 -2.22 6.67 -7.50
CA GLY A 5 -1.95 5.24 -7.38
C GLY A 5 -0.47 5.02 -7.06
N TRP A 6 -0.20 4.11 -6.14
CA TRP A 6 1.14 3.68 -5.79
C TRP A 6 1.19 2.16 -5.66
N ILE A 7 2.40 1.61 -5.85
CA ILE A 7 2.70 0.20 -5.62
C ILE A 7 4.08 0.04 -5.00
N ARG A 8 4.21 -0.92 -4.08
CA ARG A 8 5.45 -1.34 -3.44
C ARG A 8 5.52 -2.87 -3.39
N TYR A 9 6.75 -3.36 -3.33
CA TYR A 9 7.06 -4.78 -3.16
C TYR A 9 7.99 -4.92 -1.97
N THR A 10 7.81 -5.99 -1.20
CA THR A 10 8.71 -6.36 -0.10
C THR A 10 8.81 -7.87 -0.02
N GLU A 11 9.79 -8.38 0.73
CA GLU A 11 9.89 -9.80 1.05
C GLU A 11 8.58 -10.31 1.68
N TYR A 12 8.22 -11.55 1.33
CA TYR A 12 7.04 -12.20 1.90
C TYR A 12 7.22 -12.43 3.40
N ASP A 13 6.19 -12.05 4.16
CA ASP A 13 5.99 -12.47 5.54
C ASP A 13 4.53 -12.93 5.69
N PRO A 14 4.25 -14.04 6.41
CA PRO A 14 2.88 -14.48 6.66
C PRO A 14 2.05 -13.51 7.52
N ASP A 15 2.68 -12.57 8.24
CA ASP A 15 2.02 -11.53 9.01
C ASP A 15 1.97 -10.20 8.21
N PRO A 16 0.79 -9.76 7.73
CA PRO A 16 0.64 -8.50 7.00
C PRO A 16 1.07 -7.26 7.77
N VAL A 17 1.07 -7.30 9.10
CA VAL A 17 1.56 -6.20 9.94
C VAL A 17 3.08 -6.05 9.80
N VAL A 18 3.82 -7.17 9.68
CA VAL A 18 5.26 -7.14 9.43
C VAL A 18 5.56 -6.57 8.05
N VAL A 19 4.79 -6.98 7.04
CA VAL A 19 4.87 -6.44 5.67
C VAL A 19 4.65 -4.92 5.67
N LEU A 20 3.57 -4.44 6.30
CA LEU A 20 3.24 -3.01 6.35
C LEU A 20 4.36 -2.20 7.02
N ASN A 21 4.84 -2.68 8.16
CA ASN A 21 5.92 -2.02 8.91
C ASN A 21 7.23 -1.98 8.12
N ALA A 22 7.55 -3.04 7.37
CA ALA A 22 8.73 -3.07 6.50
C ALA A 22 8.62 -2.00 5.40
N LEU A 23 7.46 -1.88 4.76
CA LEU A 23 7.21 -0.86 3.74
C LEU A 23 7.25 0.56 4.30
N HIS A 24 6.67 0.78 5.48
CA HIS A 24 6.78 2.06 6.19
C HIS A 24 8.23 2.46 6.43
N ALA A 25 9.06 1.54 6.93
CA ALA A 25 10.47 1.80 7.19
C ALA A 25 11.23 2.12 5.88
N GLN A 26 10.95 1.41 4.79
CA GLN A 26 11.55 1.67 3.48
C GLN A 26 11.18 3.05 2.95
N GLU A 27 9.89 3.42 3.01
CA GLU A 27 9.40 4.70 2.46
C GLU A 27 9.91 5.90 3.28
N LEU A 28 9.93 5.78 4.61
CA LEU A 28 10.52 6.79 5.51
C LEU A 28 12.01 6.98 5.25
N ALA A 29 12.76 5.88 5.12
CA ALA A 29 14.19 5.93 4.83
C ALA A 29 14.49 6.49 3.43
N GLY A 30 13.62 6.23 2.46
CA GLY A 30 13.73 6.75 1.10
C GLY A 30 13.45 8.25 1.02
N GLY A 31 12.47 8.75 1.77
CA GLY A 31 12.14 10.19 1.82
C GLY A 31 11.58 10.77 0.52
N MET A 32 11.16 9.92 -0.43
CA MET A 32 10.72 10.32 -1.78
C MET A 32 9.20 10.54 -1.90
N TYR A 33 8.45 10.37 -0.82
CA TYR A 33 7.00 10.57 -0.78
C TYR A 33 6.59 12.06 -0.84
N HIS A 34 5.34 12.32 -1.23
CA HIS A 34 4.79 13.67 -1.32
C HIS A 34 4.85 14.38 0.05
N TRP A 35 5.12 15.68 0.03
CA TRP A 35 5.19 16.47 1.25
C TRP A 35 4.70 17.90 1.00
N ALA A 36 3.47 18.18 1.41
CA ALA A 36 2.79 19.43 1.07
C ALA A 36 3.29 20.65 1.85
N GLU A 37 3.98 20.43 2.98
CA GLU A 37 4.50 21.49 3.84
C GLU A 37 6.03 21.38 4.03
N PRO A 38 6.84 21.94 3.11
CA PRO A 38 8.31 21.86 3.17
C PRO A 38 8.94 22.48 4.43
N SER A 39 8.22 23.35 5.15
CA SER A 39 8.67 23.95 6.41
C SER A 39 8.49 23.04 7.62
N VAL A 40 7.67 21.99 7.51
CA VAL A 40 7.45 21.00 8.56
C VAL A 40 8.48 19.87 8.37
N PRO A 41 9.23 19.49 9.41
CA PRO A 41 10.14 18.36 9.32
C PRO A 41 9.40 17.09 8.89
N ARG A 42 10.03 16.31 8.01
CA ARG A 42 9.52 14.99 7.65
C ARG A 42 9.58 14.06 8.88
N PRO A 43 8.57 13.21 9.08
CA PRO A 43 8.52 12.31 10.22
C PRO A 43 9.60 11.23 10.12
N ALA A 44 10.08 10.77 11.28
CA ALA A 44 10.96 9.62 11.42
C ALA A 44 10.18 8.32 11.65
N SER A 45 8.88 8.39 11.91
CA SER A 45 8.00 7.24 12.14
C SER A 45 6.58 7.49 11.65
N VAL A 46 5.82 6.41 11.44
CA VAL A 46 4.39 6.52 11.09
C VAL A 46 3.56 7.13 12.22
N GLN A 47 3.92 6.86 13.48
CA GLN A 47 3.28 7.51 14.62
C GLN A 47 3.46 9.04 14.55
N GLU A 48 4.69 9.51 14.28
CA GLU A 48 4.96 10.94 14.12
C GLU A 48 4.22 11.53 12.92
N LEU A 49 4.08 10.77 11.82
CA LEU A 49 3.25 11.19 10.68
C LEU A 49 1.79 11.41 11.10
N GLN A 50 1.21 10.48 11.87
CA GLN A 50 -0.16 10.61 12.37
C GLN A 50 -0.30 11.81 13.32
N GLU A 51 0.69 12.07 14.17
CA GLU A 51 0.73 13.25 15.03
C GLU A 51 0.77 14.54 14.20
N LEU A 52 1.58 14.58 13.14
CA LEU A 52 1.66 15.70 12.20
C LEU A 52 0.32 15.91 11.48
N TYR A 53 -0.36 14.86 11.02
CA TYR A 53 -1.70 14.97 10.43
C TYR A 53 -2.72 15.56 11.40
N GLY A 54 -2.61 15.29 12.70
CA GLY A 54 -3.49 15.86 13.73
C GLY A 54 -3.33 17.37 13.95
N VAL A 55 -2.21 17.96 13.53
CA VAL A 55 -1.89 19.39 13.78
C VAL A 55 -1.67 20.21 12.51
N HIS A 56 -1.31 19.59 11.39
CA HIS A 56 -1.05 20.21 10.10
C HIS A 56 -2.15 19.82 9.09
N GLU A 57 -3.16 20.69 8.97
CA GLU A 57 -4.33 20.45 8.12
C GLU A 57 -3.94 20.15 6.67
N ARG A 58 -2.97 20.86 6.10
CA ARG A 58 -2.56 20.65 4.71
C ARG A 58 -1.84 19.32 4.52
N LEU A 59 -1.00 18.90 5.48
CA LEU A 59 -0.41 17.55 5.44
C LEU A 59 -1.50 16.47 5.51
N SER A 60 -2.52 16.64 6.36
CA SER A 60 -3.63 15.68 6.46
C SER A 60 -4.50 15.61 5.21
N LEU A 61 -4.69 16.73 4.51
CA LEU A 61 -5.51 16.78 3.29
C LEU A 61 -4.77 16.19 2.09
N GLU A 62 -3.50 16.56 1.91
CA GLU A 62 -2.70 16.14 0.75
C GLU A 62 -2.11 14.74 0.95
N CYS A 63 -1.91 14.28 2.19
CA CYS A 63 -1.30 13.00 2.52
C CYS A 63 0.13 12.85 1.97
N THR A 64 0.72 11.64 2.03
CA THR A 64 2.04 11.35 1.46
C THR A 64 2.01 10.75 0.05
N HIS A 65 0.81 10.42 -0.46
CA HIS A 65 0.63 9.73 -1.74
C HIS A 65 1.41 8.40 -1.77
N SER A 66 1.46 7.70 -0.63
CA SER A 66 2.28 6.50 -0.47
C SER A 66 1.67 5.52 0.53
N VAL A 67 2.33 4.37 0.70
CA VAL A 67 1.98 3.37 1.72
C VAL A 67 1.98 3.93 3.14
N LEU A 68 2.68 5.05 3.43
CA LEU A 68 2.68 5.68 4.75
C LEU A 68 1.31 6.22 5.18
N ASP A 69 0.37 6.36 4.25
CA ASP A 69 -1.01 6.77 4.53
C ASP A 69 -1.88 5.60 5.01
N ILE A 70 -1.35 4.36 5.03
CA ILE A 70 -2.07 3.16 5.47
C ILE A 70 -1.63 2.78 6.87
N PHE A 71 -2.57 2.74 7.82
CA PHE A 71 -2.27 2.54 9.24
C PHE A 71 -2.74 1.20 9.80
N ASP A 72 -3.57 0.46 9.08
CA ASP A 72 -4.19 -0.76 9.59
C ASP A 72 -4.38 -1.84 8.52
N ILE A 73 -4.66 -3.06 8.97
CA ILE A 73 -5.04 -4.22 8.14
C ILE A 73 -6.51 -4.54 8.35
N HIS A 74 -7.28 -4.52 7.27
CA HIS A 74 -8.68 -4.94 7.27
C HIS A 74 -8.85 -6.29 6.56
N TYR A 75 -9.47 -7.26 7.23
CA TYR A 75 -9.71 -8.60 6.67
C TYR A 75 -11.15 -8.82 6.17
N GLY A 76 -12.02 -7.84 6.32
CA GLY A 76 -13.37 -7.89 5.78
C GLY A 76 -13.43 -7.54 4.29
N ALA A 77 -14.61 -7.74 3.70
CA ALA A 77 -14.88 -7.41 2.30
C ALA A 77 -15.19 -5.93 2.07
N GLU A 78 -15.33 -5.15 3.14
CA GLU A 78 -15.61 -3.72 3.07
C GLU A 78 -14.31 -2.94 2.94
N ASP A 79 -14.32 -1.90 2.12
CA ASP A 79 -13.18 -0.98 2.06
C ASP A 79 -13.21 -0.06 3.28
N VAL A 80 -12.12 -0.11 4.05
CA VAL A 80 -11.93 0.72 5.24
C VAL A 80 -10.87 1.77 4.93
N ALA A 81 -11.23 3.03 5.13
CA ALA A 81 -10.31 4.14 4.91
C ALA A 81 -9.06 3.99 5.79
N TRP A 82 -7.90 4.30 5.20
CA TRP A 82 -6.57 4.23 5.78
C TRP A 82 -6.15 2.82 6.21
N ALA A 83 -6.77 1.78 5.64
CA ALA A 83 -6.41 0.39 5.85
C ALA A 83 -6.10 -0.31 4.52
N MET A 84 -5.31 -1.38 4.59
CA MET A 84 -5.14 -2.30 3.47
C MET A 84 -5.79 -3.65 3.73
N ARG A 85 -6.24 -4.31 2.65
CA ARG A 85 -6.86 -5.64 2.72
C ARG A 85 -6.20 -6.65 1.78
N PRO A 86 -6.22 -7.94 2.11
CA PRO A 86 -5.78 -8.95 1.15
C PRO A 86 -6.77 -9.03 -0.02
N LEU A 87 -6.26 -9.35 -1.21
CA LEU A 87 -7.15 -9.89 -2.24
C LEU A 87 -7.69 -11.25 -1.80
N ASP A 88 -8.99 -11.46 -2.01
CA ASP A 88 -9.57 -12.76 -1.79
C ASP A 88 -9.15 -13.77 -2.89
N ALA A 89 -9.24 -15.06 -2.57
CA ALA A 89 -8.81 -16.12 -3.47
C ALA A 89 -9.59 -16.15 -4.80
N ALA A 90 -10.87 -15.73 -4.82
CA ALA A 90 -11.66 -15.70 -6.04
C ALA A 90 -11.15 -14.59 -6.97
N THR A 91 -10.90 -13.40 -6.43
CA THR A 91 -10.30 -12.28 -7.17
C THR A 91 -8.91 -12.65 -7.69
N ILE A 92 -8.07 -13.30 -6.89
CA ILE A 92 -6.74 -13.77 -7.32
C ILE A 92 -6.86 -14.76 -8.49
N GLN A 93 -7.74 -15.77 -8.36
CA GLN A 93 -7.95 -16.76 -9.41
C GLN A 93 -8.54 -16.15 -10.69
N GLU A 94 -9.45 -15.18 -10.56
CA GLU A 94 -10.05 -14.46 -11.69
C GLU A 94 -9.02 -13.62 -12.44
N LYS A 95 -8.24 -12.81 -11.71
CA LYS A 95 -7.32 -11.83 -12.29
C LYS A 95 -6.04 -12.45 -12.84
N PHE A 96 -5.48 -13.42 -12.13
CA PHE A 96 -4.19 -13.99 -12.51
C PHE A 96 -4.30 -15.38 -13.14
N GLY A 97 -5.50 -16.01 -13.11
CA GLY A 97 -5.70 -17.38 -13.58
C GLY A 97 -5.08 -18.45 -12.67
N THR A 98 -4.51 -18.06 -11.53
CA THR A 98 -3.84 -18.94 -10.56
C THR A 98 -3.88 -18.34 -9.17
N LEU A 99 -3.84 -19.17 -8.13
CA LEU A 99 -3.71 -18.74 -6.73
C LEU A 99 -2.26 -18.42 -6.33
N THR A 100 -1.28 -18.71 -7.19
CA THR A 100 0.14 -18.47 -6.93
C THR A 100 0.74 -17.55 -8.00
N PRO A 101 0.28 -16.30 -8.14
CA PRO A 101 0.76 -15.41 -9.18
C PRO A 101 2.24 -15.11 -8.99
N THR A 102 2.99 -15.08 -10.09
CA THR A 102 4.36 -14.55 -10.10
C THR A 102 4.33 -13.03 -10.15
N ARG A 103 5.45 -12.39 -9.83
CA ARG A 103 5.60 -10.94 -10.00
C ARG A 103 5.31 -10.47 -11.42
N GLN A 104 5.78 -11.21 -12.42
CA GLN A 104 5.51 -10.87 -13.83
C GLN A 104 4.01 -10.92 -14.17
N GLN A 105 3.28 -11.90 -13.63
CA GLN A 105 1.82 -11.97 -13.83
C GLN A 105 1.11 -10.84 -13.12
N PHE A 106 1.55 -10.50 -11.91
CA PHE A 106 1.02 -9.36 -11.17
C PHE A 106 1.23 -8.07 -11.95
N ASP A 107 2.46 -7.79 -12.38
CA ASP A 107 2.82 -6.54 -13.07
C ASP A 107 2.00 -6.37 -14.35
N ALA A 108 1.79 -7.44 -15.12
CA ALA A 108 0.97 -7.40 -16.33
C ALA A 108 -0.49 -7.01 -16.06
N VAL A 109 -1.09 -7.49 -14.97
CA VAL A 109 -2.48 -7.16 -14.59
C VAL A 109 -2.56 -5.76 -13.98
N TYR A 110 -1.57 -5.37 -13.17
CA TYR A 110 -1.49 -4.03 -12.59
C TYR A 110 -1.32 -2.95 -13.67
N GLU A 111 -0.42 -3.15 -14.64
CA GLU A 111 -0.19 -2.23 -15.76
C GLU A 111 -1.41 -2.12 -16.70
N ALA A 112 -2.24 -3.17 -16.75
CA ALA A 112 -3.50 -3.16 -17.49
C ALA A 112 -4.64 -2.41 -16.75
N ASP A 113 -4.37 -1.83 -15.58
CA ASP A 113 -5.34 -1.15 -14.71
C ASP A 113 -6.52 -2.07 -14.29
N GLU A 114 -6.23 -3.37 -14.16
CA GLU A 114 -7.24 -4.38 -13.80
C GLU A 114 -7.31 -4.65 -12.29
N LEU A 115 -6.40 -4.07 -11.49
CA LEU A 115 -6.39 -4.13 -10.04
C LEU A 115 -6.89 -2.82 -9.44
N PHE A 116 -8.09 -2.86 -8.90
CA PHE A 116 -8.73 -1.71 -8.28
C PHE A 116 -8.45 -1.66 -6.77
N CYS A 117 -8.33 -0.44 -6.25
CA CYS A 117 -8.36 -0.14 -4.82
C CYS A 117 -9.15 1.16 -4.63
N GLU A 118 -10.01 1.20 -3.61
CA GLU A 118 -10.76 2.42 -3.30
C GLU A 118 -9.83 3.57 -2.90
N ARG A 119 -10.34 4.80 -3.03
CA ARG A 119 -9.58 5.96 -2.56
C ARG A 119 -9.39 5.86 -1.03
N ALA A 120 -8.21 6.29 -0.58
CA ALA A 120 -7.79 6.24 0.80
C ALA A 120 -7.75 4.79 1.34
N SER A 121 -7.39 3.81 0.52
CA SER A 121 -7.16 2.44 0.98
C SER A 121 -6.02 1.77 0.22
N GLY A 122 -5.65 0.56 0.68
CA GLY A 122 -4.67 -0.30 0.06
C GLY A 122 -5.18 -1.72 -0.15
N CYS A 123 -4.50 -2.45 -1.02
CA CYS A 123 -4.69 -3.88 -1.22
C CYS A 123 -3.32 -4.57 -1.28
N PHE A 124 -3.30 -5.86 -0.95
CA PHE A 124 -2.08 -6.66 -1.07
C PHE A 124 -2.35 -8.08 -1.53
N THR A 125 -1.34 -8.69 -2.15
CA THR A 125 -1.35 -10.11 -2.51
C THR A 125 0.05 -10.71 -2.43
N THR A 126 0.12 -12.01 -2.17
CA THR A 126 1.37 -12.77 -2.15
C THR A 126 1.79 -13.12 -3.58
N LEU A 127 3.08 -12.97 -3.86
CA LEU A 127 3.71 -13.33 -5.11
C LEU A 127 4.65 -14.52 -4.90
N TYR A 128 4.72 -15.38 -5.91
CA TYR A 128 5.37 -16.68 -5.81
C TYR A 128 6.49 -16.84 -6.83
N VAL A 129 7.54 -17.56 -6.41
CA VAL A 129 8.61 -18.07 -7.27
C VAL A 129 8.64 -19.58 -7.10
N ASP A 130 8.49 -20.33 -8.19
CA ASP A 130 8.44 -21.80 -8.19
C ASP A 130 7.43 -22.39 -7.18
N GLY A 131 6.29 -21.71 -7.00
CA GLY A 131 5.23 -22.12 -6.06
C GLY A 131 5.52 -21.81 -4.59
N VAL A 132 6.62 -21.14 -4.28
CA VAL A 132 6.98 -20.69 -2.92
C VAL A 132 6.66 -19.20 -2.77
N PRO A 133 5.97 -18.76 -1.70
CA PRO A 133 5.81 -17.35 -1.38
C PRO A 133 7.18 -16.64 -1.29
N ALA A 134 7.35 -15.56 -2.04
CA ALA A 134 8.64 -14.88 -2.17
C ALA A 134 8.54 -13.38 -1.88
N GLU A 135 7.51 -12.73 -2.41
CA GLU A 135 7.28 -11.28 -2.24
C GLU A 135 5.82 -11.02 -1.87
N THR A 136 5.56 -9.87 -1.28
CA THR A 136 4.21 -9.30 -1.14
C THR A 136 4.14 -8.03 -1.97
N ALA A 137 3.17 -7.95 -2.88
CA ALA A 137 2.83 -6.72 -3.58
C ALA A 137 1.77 -5.97 -2.78
N VAL A 138 1.98 -4.68 -2.57
CA VAL A 138 1.04 -3.77 -1.88
C VAL A 138 0.83 -2.56 -2.76
N TRP A 139 -0.42 -2.24 -3.07
CA TRP A 139 -0.78 -1.07 -3.85
C TRP A 139 -1.95 -0.35 -3.20
N GLY A 140 -2.16 0.90 -3.59
CA GLY A 140 -3.25 1.70 -3.05
C GLY A 140 -3.36 3.02 -3.76
N VAL A 141 -4.33 3.80 -3.32
CA VAL A 141 -4.68 5.08 -3.92
C VAL A 141 -4.89 6.09 -2.80
N THR A 142 -3.94 7.01 -2.63
CA THR A 142 -3.99 8.02 -1.56
C THR A 142 -3.64 9.40 -2.09
N GLY A 143 -3.94 10.43 -1.31
CA GLY A 143 -3.81 11.82 -1.73
C GLY A 143 -5.02 12.36 -2.51
N ASP A 144 -4.74 13.43 -3.25
CA ASP A 144 -5.67 14.40 -3.84
C ASP A 144 -6.98 13.86 -4.45
#